data_AF-A0A3D4TA36-F1
#
_entry.id   AF-A0A3D4TA36-F1
#
_cell.length_a   1.000
_cell.length_b   1.000
_cell.length_c   1.000
_cell.angle_alpha   90.00
_cell.angle_beta   90.00
_cell.angle_gamma   90.00
#
_symmetry.space_group_name_H-M   'P 1'
#
loop_
_entity.id
_entity.type
_entity.pdbx_description
1 polymer ?
#
loop_
_entity_poly.entity_id
_entity_poly.type
_entity_poly.pdbx_seq_one_letter_code
_entity_poly.pdbx_strand_id
1 'polypeptide(L)'
;MSVGDSFLLAWRTVRSNKLRTGITVAIIAFGIMALIGIITAIEAMNQSLKESFSSMGANAFNIRFKESRVRFGGNGSDVQKQKKGKKEKKSNLGKPIRQEEAEMFQENYNFPSTVSIYRRGPGAQELRYEDKKTNPQITVWGGDE
;
A
#
# COMPACT_ATOMS: atom_id res chain seq x y z
N MET A 1 -28.38 12.39 55.90
CA MET A 1 -27.03 12.32 55.29
C MET A 1 -27.11 13.03 53.95
N SER A 2 -26.41 14.16 53.78
CA SER A 2 -26.38 14.84 52.48
C SER A 2 -25.41 14.12 51.54
N VAL A 3 -25.66 14.21 50.23
CA VAL A 3 -24.80 13.61 49.20
C VAL A 3 -23.36 14.16 49.27
N GLY A 4 -23.21 15.42 49.71
CA GLY A 4 -21.91 16.06 49.92
C GLY A 4 -21.10 15.41 51.05
N ASP A 5 -21.76 15.05 52.15
CA ASP A 5 -21.09 14.36 53.28
C ASP A 5 -20.62 12.97 52.87
N SER A 6 -21.41 12.25 52.08
CA SER A 6 -21.04 10.93 51.55
C SER A 6 -19.83 11.01 50.62
N PHE A 7 -19.76 12.03 49.75
CA PHE A 7 -18.61 12.25 48.87
C PHE A 7 -17.34 12.60 49.65
N LEU A 8 -17.44 13.50 50.63
CA LEU A 8 -16.31 13.86 51.51
C LEU A 8 -15.79 12.65 52.29
N LEU A 9 -16.69 11.81 52.81
CA LEU A 9 -16.33 10.59 53.52
C LEU A 9 -15.63 9.56 52.61
N ALA A 10 -16.14 9.37 51.38
CA ALA A 10 -15.53 8.49 50.39
C ALA A 10 -14.12 9.00 49.99
N TRP A 11 -13.98 10.30 49.74
CA TRP A 11 -12.69 10.93 49.41
C TRP A 11 -11.65 10.76 50.52
N ARG A 12 -12.05 10.97 51.79
CA ARG A 12 -11.18 10.74 52.95
C ARG A 12 -10.72 9.28 53.03
N THR A 13 -11.61 8.34 52.73
CA THR A 13 -11.35 6.90 52.76
C THR A 13 -10.36 6.47 51.67
N VAL A 14 -10.54 6.99 50.44
CA VAL A 14 -9.61 6.79 49.31
C VAL A 14 -8.23 7.35 49.64
N ARG A 15 -8.14 8.55 50.22
CA ARG A 15 -6.87 9.17 50.61
C ARG A 15 -6.17 8.42 51.75
N SER A 16 -6.92 7.77 52.64
CA SER A 16 -6.38 6.96 53.73
C SER A 16 -5.81 5.61 53.26
N ASN A 17 -6.32 5.04 52.17
CA ASN A 17 -5.92 3.72 51.64
C ASN A 17 -5.26 3.82 50.25
N LYS A 18 -4.23 4.65 50.14
CA LYS A 18 -3.58 4.99 48.85
C LYS A 18 -3.09 3.78 48.05
N LEU A 19 -2.50 2.78 48.72
CA LEU A 19 -1.94 1.60 48.05
C LEU A 19 -3.05 0.75 47.40
N ARG A 20 -4.08 0.41 48.17
CA ARG A 20 -5.20 -0.41 47.71
C ARG A 20 -5.95 0.30 46.58
N THR A 21 -6.32 1.56 46.79
CA THR A 21 -7.07 2.33 45.79
C THR A 21 -6.25 2.57 44.53
N GLY A 22 -4.95 2.89 44.67
CA GLY A 22 -4.06 3.09 43.54
C GLY A 22 -3.95 1.85 42.64
N ILE A 23 -3.72 0.67 43.24
CA ILE A 23 -3.64 -0.59 42.47
C ILE A 23 -4.98 -0.88 41.78
N THR A 24 -6.12 -0.71 42.45
CA THR A 24 -7.43 -0.97 41.84
C THR A 24 -7.73 -0.06 40.65
N VAL A 25 -7.42 1.24 40.76
CA VAL A 25 -7.63 2.21 39.68
C VAL A 25 -6.67 1.93 38.52
N ALA A 26 -5.41 1.56 38.82
CA ALA A 26 -4.43 1.21 37.80
C ALA A 26 -4.87 0.00 36.98
N ILE A 27 -5.36 -1.08 37.62
CA ILE A 27 -5.84 -2.27 36.91
C ILE A 27 -7.00 -1.93 35.98
N ILE A 28 -7.97 -1.13 36.44
CA ILE A 28 -9.11 -0.70 35.61
C ILE A 28 -8.64 0.15 34.42
N ALA A 29 -7.73 1.11 34.68
CA ALA A 29 -7.18 1.96 33.64
C ALA A 29 -6.42 1.16 32.57
N PHE A 30 -5.57 0.22 32.99
CA PHE A 30 -4.86 -0.67 32.05
C PHE A 30 -5.81 -1.58 31.26
N GLY A 31 -6.88 -2.09 31.89
CA GLY A 31 -7.88 -2.92 31.20
C GLY A 31 -8.60 -2.18 30.08
N ILE A 32 -9.10 -0.97 30.37
CA ILE A 32 -9.81 -0.14 29.38
C ILE A 32 -8.84 0.33 28.29
N MET A 33 -7.63 0.76 28.67
CA MET A 33 -6.59 1.18 27.72
C MET A 33 -6.21 0.04 26.77
N ALA A 34 -6.01 -1.18 27.27
CA ALA A 34 -5.65 -2.33 26.43
C ALA A 34 -6.76 -2.66 25.42
N LEU A 35 -8.02 -2.60 25.85
CA LEU A 35 -9.18 -2.85 24.99
C LEU A 35 -9.30 -1.80 23.87
N ILE A 36 -9.15 -0.51 24.20
CA ILE A 36 -9.17 0.55 23.18
C ILE A 36 -7.95 0.45 22.25
N GLY A 37 -6.79 0.08 22.80
CA GLY A 37 -5.54 -0.08 22.06
C GLY A 37 -5.62 -1.16 20.98
N ILE A 38 -6.17 -2.34 21.31
CA ILE A 38 -6.30 -3.43 20.33
C ILE A 38 -7.32 -3.10 19.24
N ILE A 39 -8.45 -2.46 19.58
CA ILE A 39 -9.46 -2.06 18.59
C ILE A 39 -8.86 -1.06 17.60
N THR A 40 -8.18 -0.03 18.12
CA THR A 40 -7.51 1.00 17.29
C THR A 40 -6.44 0.39 16.38
N ALA A 41 -5.63 -0.55 16.90
CA ALA A 41 -4.60 -1.22 16.12
C ALA A 41 -5.19 -2.08 14.99
N ILE A 42 -6.27 -2.82 15.28
CA ILE A 42 -7.00 -3.60 14.27
C ILE A 42 -7.58 -2.69 13.19
N GLU A 43 -8.17 -1.56 13.57
CA GLU A 43 -8.75 -0.62 12.63
C GLU A 43 -7.68 0.01 11.72
N ALA A 44 -6.54 0.42 12.28
CA ALA A 44 -5.40 0.91 11.50
C ALA A 44 -4.85 -0.15 10.55
N MET A 45 -4.76 -1.41 11.00
CA MET A 45 -4.35 -2.52 10.13
C MET A 45 -5.38 -2.76 9.02
N ASN A 46 -6.67 -2.80 9.32
CA ASN A 46 -7.72 -2.95 8.33
C ASN A 46 -7.71 -1.81 7.31
N GLN A 47 -7.47 -0.57 7.74
CA GLN A 47 -7.34 0.56 6.84
C GLN A 47 -6.11 0.41 5.93
N SER A 48 -4.94 0.09 6.50
CA SER A 48 -3.72 -0.12 5.71
C SER A 48 -3.79 -1.31 4.76
N LEU A 49 -4.51 -2.38 5.14
CA LEU A 49 -4.79 -3.52 4.27
C LEU A 49 -5.76 -3.14 3.16
N LYS A 50 -6.85 -2.41 3.48
CA LYS A 50 -7.79 -1.90 2.46
C LYS A 50 -7.10 -0.95 1.49
N GLU A 51 -6.26 -0.04 1.96
CA GLU A 51 -5.46 0.85 1.13
C GLU A 51 -4.43 0.07 0.31
N SER A 52 -3.81 -0.97 0.88
CA SER A 52 -2.89 -1.86 0.15
C SER A 52 -3.63 -2.66 -0.91
N PHE A 53 -4.83 -3.18 -0.65
CA PHE A 53 -5.64 -3.89 -1.65
C PHE A 53 -6.21 -2.95 -2.72
N SER A 54 -6.59 -1.73 -2.32
CA SER A 54 -7.07 -0.69 -3.24
C SER A 54 -5.94 -0.13 -4.12
N SER A 55 -4.72 -0.03 -3.61
CA SER A 55 -3.55 0.45 -4.35
C SER A 55 -2.81 -0.66 -5.12
N MET A 56 -2.89 -1.91 -4.64
CA MET A 56 -2.34 -3.07 -5.36
C MET A 56 -3.25 -3.55 -6.49
N GLY A 57 -4.54 -3.20 -6.51
CA GLY A 57 -5.47 -3.78 -7.47
C GLY A 57 -5.49 -5.30 -7.31
N ALA A 58 -6.26 -5.81 -6.35
CA ALA A 58 -6.41 -7.24 -6.10
C ALA A 58 -6.50 -8.00 -7.44
N ASN A 59 -5.48 -8.83 -7.71
CA ASN A 59 -5.29 -9.70 -8.90
C ASN A 59 -4.48 -9.17 -10.10
N ALA A 60 -3.82 -8.01 -10.04
CA ALA A 60 -3.01 -7.52 -11.16
C ALA A 60 -1.49 -7.75 -10.99
N PHE A 61 -0.99 -8.92 -11.40
CA PHE A 61 0.46 -9.13 -11.53
C PHE A 61 0.98 -8.46 -12.81
N ASN A 62 1.71 -7.36 -12.66
CA ASN A 62 2.35 -6.66 -13.77
C ASN A 62 3.79 -7.16 -13.97
N ILE A 63 4.06 -7.96 -15.00
CA ILE A 63 5.43 -8.30 -15.42
C ILE A 63 5.93 -7.17 -16.31
N ARG A 64 6.85 -6.35 -15.80
CA ARG A 64 7.43 -5.22 -16.55
C ARG A 64 8.94 -5.38 -16.66
N PHE A 65 9.47 -5.15 -17.87
CA PHE A 65 10.91 -5.03 -18.07
C PHE A 65 11.40 -3.75 -17.38
N LYS A 66 12.17 -3.93 -16.29
CA LYS A 66 12.68 -2.88 -15.40
C LYS A 66 11.58 -2.28 -14.52
N GLU A 67 11.77 -2.34 -13.21
CA GLU A 67 10.88 -1.63 -12.27
C GLU A 67 10.68 -0.20 -12.76
N SER A 68 9.41 0.20 -12.88
CA SER A 68 9.08 1.59 -13.11
C SER A 68 9.75 2.37 -11.98
N ARG A 69 10.74 3.19 -12.32
CA ARG A 69 11.20 4.25 -11.44
C ARG A 69 10.02 5.20 -11.29
N VAL A 70 9.09 4.87 -10.39
CA VAL A 70 8.03 5.76 -9.94
C VAL A 70 8.78 6.93 -9.29
N ARG A 71 9.02 7.97 -10.09
CA ARG A 71 9.52 9.26 -9.61
C ARG A 71 8.36 9.92 -8.88
N PHE A 72 8.14 9.48 -7.64
CA PHE A 72 7.27 10.17 -6.71
C PHE A 72 8.03 11.40 -6.18
N GLY A 73 7.86 12.53 -6.89
CA GLY A 73 8.31 13.84 -6.45
C GLY A 73 9.80 14.12 -6.63
N GLY A 74 10.09 15.30 -7.17
CA GLY A 74 11.34 16.02 -6.89
C GLY A 74 12.56 15.60 -7.71
N ASN A 75 13.10 16.59 -8.39
CA ASN A 75 14.36 16.59 -9.10
C ASN A 75 15.54 16.12 -8.20
N GLY A 76 16.22 15.02 -8.54
CA GLY A 76 17.55 14.73 -8.01
C GLY A 76 17.82 13.27 -7.64
N SER A 77 18.79 12.68 -8.36
CA SER A 77 19.64 11.54 -7.96
C SER A 77 18.97 10.21 -7.55
N ASP A 78 19.43 9.14 -8.20
CA ASP A 78 19.20 7.74 -7.86
C ASP A 78 19.03 7.48 -6.35
N VAL A 79 17.79 7.40 -5.89
CA VAL A 79 17.46 6.83 -4.59
C VAL A 79 17.58 5.31 -4.75
N GLN A 80 18.81 4.81 -4.67
CA GLN A 80 19.05 3.44 -4.25
C GLN A 80 18.37 3.33 -2.88
N LYS A 81 17.20 2.71 -2.82
CA LYS A 81 16.64 2.21 -1.57
C LYS A 81 17.63 1.18 -1.04
N GLN A 82 18.62 1.62 -0.26
CA GLN A 82 19.40 0.73 0.58
C GLN A 82 18.47 0.19 1.66
N LYS A 83 17.67 -0.82 1.30
CA LYS A 83 17.12 -1.77 2.26
C LYS A 83 18.31 -2.56 2.79
N LYS A 84 18.85 -2.10 3.91
CA LYS A 84 19.86 -2.77 4.73
C LYS A 84 19.51 -4.26 4.83
N GLY A 85 20.25 -5.13 4.14
CA GLY A 85 20.20 -6.58 4.31
C GLY A 85 19.76 -7.44 3.11
N LYS A 86 19.28 -6.89 1.99
CA LYS A 86 19.09 -7.67 0.76
C LYS A 86 19.70 -6.92 -0.42
N LYS A 87 20.92 -7.32 -0.80
CA LYS A 87 21.44 -7.01 -2.14
C LYS A 87 20.39 -7.51 -3.12
N GLU A 88 19.65 -6.60 -3.74
CA GLU A 88 18.78 -6.94 -4.86
C GLU A 88 19.65 -7.71 -5.86
N LYS A 89 19.30 -8.97 -6.07
CA LYS A 89 19.98 -9.81 -7.06
C LYS A 89 19.81 -9.11 -8.40
N LYS A 90 20.87 -8.42 -8.83
CA LYS A 90 21.07 -7.80 -10.15
C LYS A 90 21.08 -8.83 -11.30
N SER A 91 20.52 -10.02 -11.08
CA SER A 91 20.88 -11.20 -11.86
C SER A 91 19.93 -11.52 -13.01
N ASN A 92 18.75 -10.89 -13.14
CA ASN A 92 17.86 -11.12 -14.30
C ASN A 92 17.01 -9.91 -14.74
N LEU A 93 17.22 -8.71 -14.15
CA LEU A 93 16.46 -7.50 -14.47
C LEU A 93 16.81 -6.87 -15.84
N GLY A 94 17.80 -7.43 -16.55
CA GLY A 94 18.34 -6.87 -17.80
C GLY A 94 17.98 -7.62 -19.08
N LYS A 95 17.16 -8.69 -19.01
CA LYS A 95 16.72 -9.41 -20.21
C LYS A 95 15.52 -8.71 -20.83
N PRO A 96 15.66 -8.08 -22.02
CA PRO A 96 14.50 -7.50 -22.70
C PRO A 96 13.50 -8.63 -22.98
N ILE A 97 12.23 -8.41 -22.60
CA ILE A 97 11.16 -9.34 -22.93
C ILE A 97 10.99 -9.31 -24.44
N ARG A 98 11.30 -10.42 -25.11
CA ARG A 98 11.05 -10.58 -26.54
C ARG A 98 9.56 -10.76 -26.79
N GLN A 99 9.11 -10.40 -27.99
CA GLN A 99 7.70 -10.59 -28.38
C GLN A 99 7.28 -12.07 -28.25
N GLU A 100 8.11 -12.98 -28.75
CA GLU A 100 7.93 -14.44 -28.65
C GLU A 100 7.74 -14.91 -27.19
N GLU A 101 8.45 -14.30 -26.24
CA GLU A 101 8.35 -14.65 -24.82
C GLU A 101 7.04 -14.14 -24.20
N ALA A 102 6.52 -13.01 -24.68
CA ALA A 102 5.25 -12.45 -24.23
C ALA A 102 4.06 -13.26 -24.79
N GLU A 103 4.12 -13.65 -26.06
CA GLU A 103 3.12 -14.51 -26.72
C GLU A 103 3.10 -15.91 -26.07
N MET A 104 4.27 -16.53 -25.86
CA MET A 104 4.37 -17.81 -25.11
C MET A 104 3.80 -17.71 -23.70
N PHE A 105 3.89 -16.55 -23.06
CA PHE A 105 3.32 -16.35 -21.73
C PHE A 105 1.79 -16.33 -21.79
N GLN A 106 1.20 -15.63 -22.77
CA GLN A 106 -0.25 -15.60 -22.96
C GLN A 106 -0.81 -17.00 -23.29
N GLU A 107 -0.13 -17.77 -24.14
CA GLU A 107 -0.55 -19.13 -24.52
C GLU A 107 -0.44 -20.15 -23.36
N ASN A 108 0.61 -20.06 -22.54
CA ASN A 108 0.86 -21.05 -21.48
C ASN A 108 0.19 -20.70 -20.13
N TYR A 109 -0.34 -19.48 -19.98
CA TYR A 109 -0.95 -19.03 -18.74
C TYR A 109 -2.42 -19.50 -18.63
N ASN A 110 -2.61 -20.75 -18.17
CA ASN A 110 -3.91 -21.42 -18.08
C ASN A 110 -4.70 -21.16 -16.77
N PHE A 111 -4.45 -20.04 -16.09
CA PHE A 111 -5.24 -19.66 -14.91
C PHE A 111 -6.37 -18.69 -15.33
N PRO A 112 -7.52 -18.68 -14.65
CA PRO A 112 -8.63 -17.78 -14.96
C PRO A 112 -8.26 -16.33 -14.62
N SER A 113 -7.52 -15.67 -15.51
CA SER A 113 -7.19 -14.25 -15.45
C SER A 113 -7.23 -13.64 -16.86
N THR A 114 -7.47 -12.33 -16.92
CA THR A 114 -7.34 -11.56 -18.15
C THR A 114 -5.87 -11.22 -18.36
N VAL A 115 -5.26 -11.77 -19.40
CA VAL A 115 -3.86 -11.54 -19.77
C VAL A 115 -3.83 -10.64 -21.00
N SER A 116 -3.37 -9.40 -20.84
CA SER A 116 -3.21 -8.45 -21.95
C SER A 116 -1.73 -8.12 -22.14
N ILE A 117 -1.24 -8.13 -23.38
CA ILE A 117 0.11 -7.66 -23.73
C ILE A 117 -0.02 -6.23 -24.24
N TYR A 118 0.73 -5.28 -23.66
CA TYR A 118 0.76 -3.92 -24.19
C TYR A 118 2.19 -3.42 -24.40
N ARG A 119 2.37 -2.63 -25.46
CA ARG A 119 3.60 -1.91 -25.77
C ARG A 119 3.29 -0.43 -25.94
N ARG A 120 4.03 0.40 -25.21
CA ARG A 120 4.01 1.84 -25.44
C ARG A 120 4.79 2.15 -26.73
N GLY A 121 4.13 2.77 -27.69
CA GLY A 121 4.73 3.27 -28.93
C GLY A 121 5.54 4.55 -28.71
N PRO A 122 6.29 4.99 -29.73
CA PRO A 122 7.00 6.26 -29.70
C PRO A 122 6.03 7.43 -29.50
N GLY A 123 6.45 8.42 -28.72
CA GLY A 123 5.73 9.68 -28.58
C GLY A 123 6.05 10.63 -29.73
N ALA A 124 5.22 11.66 -29.88
CA ALA A 124 5.39 12.72 -30.86
C ALA A 124 5.33 12.23 -32.32
N GLN A 125 4.40 11.33 -32.61
CA GLN A 125 4.20 10.77 -33.94
C GLN A 125 2.89 11.29 -34.54
N GLU A 126 2.93 11.67 -35.81
CA GLU A 126 1.75 12.07 -36.57
C GLU A 126 1.14 10.83 -37.21
N LEU A 127 -0.01 10.38 -36.70
CA LEU A 127 -0.79 9.33 -37.35
C LEU A 127 -1.69 9.94 -38.42
N ARG A 128 -1.62 9.37 -39.63
CA ARG A 128 -2.50 9.66 -40.75
C ARG A 128 -3.31 8.41 -41.06
N TYR A 129 -4.63 8.56 -41.09
CA TYR A 129 -5.53 7.53 -41.57
C TYR A 129 -6.51 8.15 -42.54
N GLU A 130 -6.42 7.74 -43.81
CA GLU A 130 -7.16 8.32 -44.93
C GLU A 130 -7.02 9.86 -44.92
N ASP A 131 -8.12 10.60 -44.78
CA ASP A 131 -8.15 12.07 -44.77
C ASP A 131 -7.97 12.71 -43.38
N LYS A 132 -7.75 11.90 -42.33
CA LYS A 132 -7.66 12.39 -40.94
C LYS A 132 -6.24 12.33 -40.43
N LYS A 133 -5.76 13.48 -39.93
CA LYS A 133 -4.43 13.65 -39.34
C LYS A 133 -4.56 13.97 -37.85
N THR A 134 -3.73 13.31 -37.06
CA THR A 134 -3.66 13.54 -35.61
C THR A 134 -2.62 14.60 -35.26
N ASN A 135 -2.77 15.24 -34.11
CA ASN A 135 -1.80 16.22 -33.62
C ASN A 135 -0.42 15.54 -33.42
N PRO A 136 0.70 16.11 -33.90
CA PRO A 136 2.04 15.54 -33.77
C PRO A 136 2.54 15.33 -32.33
N GLN A 137 1.72 15.57 -31.29
CA GLN A 137 2.06 15.33 -29.89
C GLN A 137 1.23 14.19 -29.25
N ILE A 138 0.84 13.18 -30.02
CA ILE A 138 0.15 12.00 -29.46
C ILE A 138 1.13 10.92 -28.98
N THR A 139 0.69 10.15 -27.99
CA THR A 139 1.36 8.92 -27.54
C THR A 139 0.53 7.74 -28.01
N VAL A 140 1.16 6.82 -28.74
CA VAL A 140 0.49 5.62 -29.26
C VAL A 140 0.67 4.47 -28.27
N TRP A 141 -0.40 3.74 -28.01
CA TRP A 141 -0.37 2.51 -27.23
C TRP A 141 -0.83 1.38 -28.15
N GLY A 142 -0.02 0.33 -28.27
CA GLY A 142 -0.44 -0.93 -28.88
C GLY A 142 -0.79 -1.90 -27.77
N GLY A 143 -2.03 -2.38 -27.75
CA GLY A 143 -2.48 -3.46 -26.89
C GLY A 143 -2.92 -4.64 -27.75
N ASP A 144 -2.64 -5.85 -27.28
CA ASP A 144 -3.36 -7.04 -27.66
C ASP A 144 -4.46 -7.27 -26.61
N GLU A 145 -5.66 -7.63 -27.05
CA GLU A 145 -6.83 -7.81 -26.16
C GLU A 145 -6.64 -9.00 -25.21
#